data_AF-A0A161MBZ0-F1
#
_entry.id   AF-A0A161MBZ0-F1
#
_cell.length_a   1.000
_cell.length_b   1.000
_cell.length_c   1.000
_cell.angle_alpha   90.00
_cell.angle_beta   90.00
_cell.angle_gamma   90.00
#
_symmetry.space_group_name_H-M   'P 1'
#
loop_
_entity.id
_entity.type
_entity.pdbx_description
1 polymer ?
#
loop_
_entity_poly.entity_id
_entity_poly.type
_entity_poly.pdbx_seq_one_letter_code
_entity_poly.pdbx_strand_id
1 'polypeptide(L)'
;VLSEELYSVSGDDNLEAYLEEKEAEIERKRNKSMLRPQHYNILHGKVPYDEPKCDIHYSLRYKRRMFGRYGYESGVNPGALWPSAEEINERTEYEKVSFPYTIMEMWERARQRRENEERLIQERQAKLTSNIKKLEQWKQEIAARAAKKMQVAAAAKAKKDALIEEVRRHFGFKVDPKDEKFKEMLLQKE
;
A
#
# COMPACT_ATOMS: atom_id res chain seq x y z
N VAL A 1 95.71 -9.32 -10.02
CA VAL A 1 95.02 -10.54 -9.55
C VAL A 1 93.64 -10.11 -9.13
N LEU A 2 92.71 -10.17 -10.07
CA LEU A 2 91.30 -9.80 -9.91
C LEU A 2 90.60 -10.99 -9.27
N SER A 3 90.10 -10.81 -8.05
CA SER A 3 89.25 -11.79 -7.38
C SER A 3 87.86 -11.73 -7.99
N GLU A 4 87.64 -12.57 -9.00
CA GLU A 4 86.32 -13.06 -9.42
C GLU A 4 85.75 -13.90 -8.27
N GLU A 5 85.22 -13.24 -7.24
CA GLU A 5 84.36 -13.91 -6.27
C GLU A 5 82.95 -13.96 -6.87
N LEU A 6 82.64 -15.15 -7.39
CA LEU A 6 81.34 -15.67 -7.75
C LEU A 6 80.23 -15.20 -6.79
N TYR A 7 79.55 -14.13 -7.17
CA TYR A 7 78.14 -13.95 -6.82
C TYR A 7 77.32 -14.77 -7.81
N SER A 8 77.33 -16.10 -7.62
CA SER A 8 76.35 -17.02 -8.23
C SER A 8 75.01 -16.81 -7.52
N VAL A 9 74.41 -15.65 -7.73
CA VAL A 9 73.01 -15.40 -7.44
C VAL A 9 72.25 -15.80 -8.68
N SER A 10 71.28 -16.68 -8.52
CA SER A 10 70.12 -16.82 -9.40
C SER A 10 69.66 -15.43 -9.89
N GLY A 11 70.14 -15.03 -11.07
CA GLY A 11 70.43 -13.63 -11.40
C GLY A 11 69.34 -12.93 -12.20
N ASP A 12 68.38 -13.66 -12.74
CA ASP A 12 67.36 -13.09 -13.62
C ASP A 12 66.17 -12.56 -12.82
N ASP A 13 65.64 -13.33 -11.86
CA ASP A 13 64.49 -12.93 -11.01
C ASP A 13 64.80 -11.69 -10.15
N ASN A 14 66.04 -11.55 -9.67
CA ASN A 14 66.47 -10.41 -8.87
C ASN A 14 66.68 -9.13 -9.70
N LEU A 15 67.02 -9.26 -10.99
CA LEU A 15 67.17 -8.14 -11.90
C LEU A 15 65.80 -7.65 -12.39
N GLU A 16 64.87 -8.56 -12.67
CA GLU A 16 63.50 -8.23 -13.08
C GLU A 16 62.76 -7.46 -11.98
N ALA A 17 62.79 -7.95 -10.74
CA ALA A 17 62.20 -7.24 -9.60
C ALA A 17 62.80 -5.84 -9.41
N TYR A 18 64.11 -5.69 -9.59
CA TYR A 18 64.77 -4.38 -9.51
C TYR A 18 64.31 -3.41 -10.61
N LEU A 19 64.09 -3.90 -11.82
CA LEU A 19 63.57 -3.09 -12.93
C LEU A 19 62.11 -2.69 -12.70
N GLU A 20 61.26 -3.59 -12.19
CA GLU A 20 59.87 -3.29 -11.84
C GLU A 20 59.78 -2.21 -10.74
N GLU A 21 60.61 -2.30 -9.70
CA GLU A 21 60.70 -1.28 -8.65
C GLU A 21 61.13 0.08 -9.22
N LYS A 22 62.14 0.09 -10.09
CA LYS A 22 62.60 1.30 -10.80
C LYS A 22 61.50 1.91 -11.66
N GLU A 23 60.75 1.10 -12.40
CA GLU A 23 59.63 1.57 -13.23
C GLU A 23 58.50 2.13 -12.37
N ALA A 24 58.13 1.45 -11.28
CA ALA A 24 57.14 1.94 -10.32
C ALA A 24 57.56 3.29 -9.70
N GLU A 25 58.84 3.48 -9.38
CA GLU A 25 59.36 4.77 -8.92
C GLU A 25 59.23 5.88 -9.97
N ILE A 26 59.51 5.55 -11.24
CA ILE A 26 59.37 6.49 -12.36
C ILE A 26 57.90 6.86 -12.56
N GLU A 27 56.99 5.89 -12.54
CA GLU A 27 55.54 6.12 -12.63
C GLU A 27 55.03 6.99 -11.48
N ARG A 28 55.51 6.75 -10.26
CA ARG A 28 55.18 7.58 -9.09
C ARG A 28 55.62 9.03 -9.29
N LYS A 29 56.80 9.26 -9.88
CA LYS A 29 57.28 10.62 -10.21
C LYS A 29 56.51 11.26 -11.37
N ARG A 30 56.00 10.47 -12.31
CA ARG A 30 55.14 10.94 -13.42
C ARG A 30 53.76 11.39 -12.95
N ASN A 31 53.25 10.80 -11.87
CA ASN A 31 51.95 11.17 -11.31
C ASN A 31 51.98 12.59 -10.70
N LYS A 32 51.45 13.56 -11.45
CA LYS A 32 51.31 14.98 -11.03
C LYS A 32 49.93 15.31 -10.47
N SER A 33 49.04 14.33 -10.32
CA SER A 33 47.64 14.58 -9.94
C SER A 33 47.48 15.10 -8.50
N MET A 34 48.51 14.93 -7.66
CA MET A 34 48.48 15.22 -6.21
C MET A 34 47.36 14.48 -5.45
N LEU A 35 46.70 13.52 -6.10
CA LEU A 35 45.68 12.68 -5.48
C LEU A 35 46.34 11.65 -4.57
N ARG A 36 45.61 11.26 -3.52
CA ARG A 36 46.01 10.09 -2.73
C ARG A 36 45.99 8.84 -3.63
N PRO A 37 46.88 7.86 -3.40
CA PRO A 37 46.96 6.66 -4.23
C PRO A 37 45.61 5.97 -4.43
N GLN A 38 44.75 5.97 -3.41
CA GLN A 38 43.45 5.32 -3.48
C GLN A 38 42.49 6.03 -4.44
N HIS A 39 42.47 7.36 -4.42
CA HIS A 39 41.64 8.16 -5.34
C HIS A 39 42.19 8.10 -6.76
N TYR A 40 43.51 8.04 -6.92
CA TYR A 40 44.16 7.81 -8.20
C TYR A 40 43.76 6.46 -8.79
N ASN A 41 43.82 5.38 -7.99
CA ASN A 41 43.42 4.04 -8.41
C ASN A 41 41.95 3.98 -8.82
N ILE A 42 41.05 4.61 -8.05
CA ILE A 42 39.62 4.72 -8.43
C ILE A 42 39.44 5.36 -9.81
N LEU A 43 40.17 6.45 -10.09
CA LEU A 43 40.09 7.15 -11.37
C LEU A 43 40.57 6.27 -12.54
N HIS A 44 41.58 5.43 -12.28
CA HIS A 44 42.20 4.55 -13.28
C HIS A 44 41.57 3.15 -13.32
N GLY A 45 40.45 2.94 -12.62
CA GLY A 45 39.78 1.65 -12.58
C GLY A 45 40.56 0.53 -11.90
N LYS A 46 41.57 0.87 -11.08
CA LYS A 46 42.35 -0.08 -10.27
C LYS A 46 41.77 -0.20 -8.86
N VAL A 47 42.14 -1.28 -8.16
CA VAL A 47 41.73 -1.53 -6.79
C VAL A 47 42.21 -0.38 -5.87
N PRO A 48 41.31 0.29 -5.13
CA PRO A 48 41.67 1.46 -4.34
C PRO A 48 42.50 1.18 -3.09
N TYR A 49 42.28 0.04 -2.43
CA TYR A 49 42.93 -0.32 -1.18
C TYR A 49 43.42 -1.76 -1.27
N ASP A 50 44.70 -1.97 -1.01
CA ASP A 50 45.28 -3.32 -0.93
C ASP A 50 44.87 -4.01 0.38
N GLU A 51 44.79 -3.24 1.46
CA GLU A 51 44.37 -3.70 2.79
C GLU A 51 43.06 -3.04 3.25
N PRO A 52 42.21 -3.76 4.01
CA PRO A 52 41.00 -3.18 4.59
C PRO A 52 41.36 -2.12 5.64
N LYS A 53 40.93 -0.87 5.42
CA LYS A 53 41.21 0.28 6.32
C LYS A 53 40.08 0.61 7.29
N CYS A 54 38.87 0.13 7.04
CA CYS A 54 37.72 0.37 7.89
C CYS A 54 36.84 -0.87 7.96
N ASP A 55 35.98 -0.95 8.98
CA ASP A 55 35.12 -2.10 9.26
C ASP A 55 34.24 -2.47 8.06
N ILE A 56 33.82 -1.46 7.29
CA ILE A 56 33.01 -1.64 6.09
C ILE A 56 33.75 -2.51 5.06
N HIS A 57 35.08 -2.41 4.97
CA HIS A 57 35.88 -3.20 4.02
C HIS A 57 35.85 -4.71 4.34
N TYR A 58 35.65 -5.08 5.61
CA TYR A 58 35.51 -6.47 6.02
C TYR A 58 34.14 -7.05 5.66
N SER A 59 33.13 -6.20 5.46
CA SER A 59 31.77 -6.65 5.14
C SER A 59 31.69 -7.41 3.81
N LEU A 60 30.84 -8.43 3.75
CA LEU A 60 30.54 -9.17 2.51
C LEU A 60 30.02 -8.25 1.41
N ARG A 61 29.24 -7.22 1.78
CA ARG A 61 28.70 -6.23 0.84
C ARG A 61 29.81 -5.47 0.12
N TYR A 62 30.86 -5.05 0.83
CA TYR A 62 31.99 -4.38 0.22
C TYR A 62 32.78 -5.31 -0.68
N LYS A 63 33.08 -6.53 -0.20
CA LYS A 63 33.76 -7.56 -0.99
C LYS A 63 33.03 -7.88 -2.30
N ARG A 64 31.71 -8.06 -2.26
CA ARG A 64 30.85 -8.23 -3.46
C ARG A 64 30.96 -7.04 -4.42
N ARG A 65 30.97 -5.82 -3.90
CA ARG A 65 31.10 -4.60 -4.72
C ARG A 65 32.48 -4.48 -5.38
N MET A 66 33.55 -4.81 -4.66
CA MET A 66 34.92 -4.75 -5.18
C MET A 66 35.13 -5.81 -6.26
N PHE A 67 34.70 -7.05 -6.01
CA PHE A 67 34.74 -8.10 -7.02
C PHE A 67 33.89 -7.76 -8.25
N GLY A 68 32.69 -7.20 -8.07
CA GLY A 68 31.85 -6.79 -9.20
C GLY A 68 32.42 -5.66 -10.05
N ARG A 69 33.31 -4.83 -9.50
CA ARG A 69 33.93 -3.70 -10.23
C ARG A 69 35.29 -4.04 -10.82
N TYR A 70 36.13 -4.75 -10.07
CA TYR A 70 37.54 -5.00 -10.41
C TYR A 70 37.82 -6.49 -10.71
N GLY A 71 36.84 -7.37 -10.59
CA GLY A 71 37.00 -8.80 -10.85
C GLY A 71 38.05 -9.45 -9.94
N TYR A 72 38.87 -10.32 -10.52
CA TYR A 72 39.92 -11.07 -9.82
C TYR A 72 41.03 -10.17 -9.28
N GLU A 73 41.26 -8.98 -9.85
CA GLU A 73 42.25 -8.02 -9.34
C GLU A 73 41.93 -7.60 -7.89
N SER A 74 40.66 -7.67 -7.48
CA SER A 74 40.24 -7.38 -6.10
C SER A 74 40.77 -8.35 -5.05
N GLY A 75 41.33 -9.50 -5.44
CA GLY A 75 41.83 -10.53 -4.52
C GLY A 75 40.72 -11.23 -3.71
N VAL A 76 39.45 -10.98 -4.03
CA VAL A 76 38.31 -11.58 -3.32
C VAL A 76 38.00 -12.96 -3.91
N ASN A 77 37.94 -13.98 -3.04
CA ASN A 77 37.53 -15.33 -3.46
C ASN A 77 36.05 -15.32 -3.89
N PRO A 78 35.71 -15.69 -5.14
CA PRO A 78 34.33 -15.72 -5.64
C PRO A 78 33.42 -16.67 -4.85
N GLY A 79 33.96 -17.78 -4.33
CA GLY A 79 33.19 -18.76 -3.55
C GLY A 79 32.62 -18.17 -2.26
N ALA A 80 33.35 -17.26 -1.63
CA ALA A 80 32.93 -16.57 -0.40
C ALA A 80 31.85 -15.50 -0.64
N LEU A 81 31.51 -15.20 -1.91
CA LEU A 81 30.49 -14.21 -2.25
C LEU A 81 29.09 -14.81 -2.25
N TRP A 82 28.97 -16.12 -2.42
CA TRP A 82 27.70 -16.83 -2.35
C TRP A 82 27.13 -16.79 -0.93
N PRO A 83 25.79 -16.77 -0.78
CA PRO A 83 25.16 -16.87 0.52
C PRO A 83 25.56 -18.16 1.25
N SER A 84 25.60 -18.11 2.58
CA SER A 84 25.74 -19.31 3.41
C SER A 84 24.49 -20.20 3.31
N ALA A 85 24.62 -21.49 3.61
CA ALA A 85 23.48 -22.39 3.71
C ALA A 85 22.43 -21.89 4.73
N GLU A 86 22.87 -21.28 5.83
CA GLU A 86 22.00 -20.66 6.83
C GLU A 86 21.21 -19.48 6.22
N GLU A 87 21.88 -18.56 5.53
CA GLU A 87 21.25 -17.41 4.86
C GLU A 87 20.25 -17.84 3.78
N ILE A 88 20.52 -18.95 3.08
CA ILE A 88 19.60 -19.54 2.10
C ILE A 88 18.36 -20.05 2.82
N ASN A 89 18.52 -20.81 3.90
CA ASN A 89 17.39 -21.34 4.66
C ASN A 89 16.52 -20.20 5.21
N GLU A 90 17.11 -19.19 5.86
CA GLU A 90 16.40 -18.00 6.35
C GLU A 90 15.62 -17.30 5.23
N ARG A 91 16.23 -17.12 4.05
CA ARG A 91 15.56 -16.50 2.91
C ARG A 91 14.40 -17.35 2.40
N THR A 92 14.56 -18.67 2.35
CA THR A 92 13.48 -19.57 1.92
C THR A 92 12.32 -19.62 2.91
N GLU A 93 12.60 -19.55 4.22
CA GLU A 93 11.57 -19.47 5.25
C GLU A 93 10.83 -18.15 5.18
N TYR A 94 11.56 -17.04 5.03
CA TYR A 94 10.97 -15.72 4.85
C TYR A 94 10.04 -15.68 3.62
N GLU A 95 10.46 -16.26 2.50
CA GLU A 95 9.65 -16.35 1.29
C GLU A 95 8.38 -17.17 1.51
N LYS A 96 8.48 -18.34 2.15
CA LYS A 96 7.32 -19.18 2.48
C LYS A 96 6.32 -18.47 3.40
N VAL A 97 6.81 -17.70 4.37
CA VAL A 97 5.95 -16.99 5.33
C VAL A 97 5.33 -15.73 4.71
N SER A 98 6.12 -14.94 3.99
CA SER A 98 5.67 -13.66 3.41
C SER A 98 4.85 -13.85 2.15
N PHE A 99 5.19 -14.86 1.35
CA PHE A 99 4.59 -15.15 0.05
C PHE A 99 4.16 -16.63 -0.01
N PRO A 100 3.12 -17.03 0.75
CA PRO A 100 2.76 -18.43 0.90
C PRO A 100 2.12 -19.04 -0.35
N TYR A 101 1.60 -18.22 -1.27
CA TYR A 101 0.85 -18.70 -2.43
C TYR A 101 1.71 -18.71 -3.68
N THR A 102 1.50 -19.73 -4.50
CA THR A 102 2.08 -19.76 -5.85
C THR A 102 1.36 -18.77 -6.77
N ILE A 103 2.01 -18.39 -7.88
CA ILE A 103 1.42 -17.48 -8.88
C ILE A 103 0.07 -18.02 -9.41
N MET A 104 -0.04 -19.34 -9.59
CA MET A 104 -1.26 -19.98 -10.06
C MET A 104 -2.40 -19.88 -9.04
N GLU A 105 -2.11 -20.14 -7.77
CA GLU A 105 -3.08 -19.99 -6.66
C GLU A 105 -3.53 -18.54 -6.49
N MET A 106 -2.60 -17.58 -6.62
CA MET A 106 -2.95 -16.16 -6.59
C MET A 106 -3.92 -15.79 -7.72
N TRP A 107 -3.69 -16.32 -8.93
CA TRP A 107 -4.57 -16.09 -10.07
C TRP A 107 -5.96 -16.68 -9.85
N GLU A 108 -6.03 -17.92 -9.37
CA GLU A 108 -7.31 -18.57 -9.04
C GLU A 108 -8.07 -17.80 -7.97
N ARG A 109 -7.40 -17.36 -6.91
CA ARG A 109 -8.02 -16.56 -5.85
C ARG A 109 -8.54 -15.22 -6.37
N ALA A 110 -7.78 -14.56 -7.25
CA ALA A 110 -8.21 -13.32 -7.88
C ALA A 110 -9.42 -13.53 -8.81
N ARG A 111 -9.46 -14.66 -9.53
CA ARG A 111 -10.60 -15.07 -10.33
C ARG A 111 -11.84 -15.33 -9.47
N GLN A 112 -11.72 -16.14 -8.42
CA GLN A 112 -12.82 -16.43 -7.49
C GLN A 112 -13.34 -15.17 -6.80
N ARG A 113 -12.46 -14.23 -6.43
CA ARG A 113 -12.88 -12.94 -5.87
C ARG A 113 -13.77 -12.17 -6.86
N ARG A 114 -13.35 -12.06 -8.12
CA ARG A 114 -14.13 -11.39 -9.17
C ARG A 114 -15.48 -12.06 -9.40
N GLU A 115 -15.49 -13.39 -9.54
CA GLU A 115 -16.73 -14.15 -9.72
C GLU A 115 -17.71 -13.96 -8.54
N ASN A 116 -17.19 -13.93 -7.31
CA ASN A 116 -18.00 -13.66 -6.12
C ASN A 116 -18.54 -12.23 -6.09
N GLU A 117 -17.73 -11.23 -6.44
CA GLU A 117 -18.14 -9.82 -6.52
C GLU A 117 -19.24 -9.63 -7.58
N GLU A 118 -19.06 -10.22 -8.76
CA GLU A 118 -20.05 -10.20 -9.84
C GLU A 118 -21.37 -10.84 -9.40
N ARG A 119 -21.32 -11.99 -8.73
CA ARG A 119 -22.52 -12.64 -8.18
C ARG A 119 -23.24 -11.74 -7.17
N LEU A 120 -22.51 -11.11 -6.24
CA LEU A 120 -23.09 -10.20 -5.26
C LEU A 120 -23.75 -8.98 -5.91
N ILE A 121 -23.14 -8.43 -6.96
CA ILE A 121 -23.70 -7.32 -7.73
C ILE A 121 -24.99 -7.76 -8.43
N GLN A 122 -24.99 -8.93 -9.08
CA GLN A 122 -26.17 -9.48 -9.76
C GLN A 122 -27.33 -9.72 -8.78
N GLU A 123 -27.06 -10.34 -7.62
CA GLU A 123 -28.06 -10.55 -6.58
C GLU A 123 -28.65 -9.23 -6.07
N ARG A 124 -27.80 -8.21 -5.86
CA ARG A 124 -28.23 -6.88 -5.44
C ARG A 124 -29.11 -6.22 -6.51
N GLN A 125 -28.72 -6.32 -7.78
CA GLN A 125 -29.50 -5.79 -8.90
C GLN A 125 -30.84 -6.51 -9.04
N ALA A 126 -30.89 -7.84 -8.89
CA ALA A 126 -32.13 -8.61 -8.89
C ALA A 126 -33.07 -8.18 -7.76
N LYS A 127 -32.54 -7.97 -6.54
CA LYS A 127 -33.33 -7.44 -5.41
C LYS A 127 -33.86 -6.04 -5.71
N LEU A 128 -32.99 -5.14 -6.20
CA LEU A 128 -33.38 -3.76 -6.54
C LEU A 128 -34.48 -3.72 -7.59
N THR A 129 -34.35 -4.50 -8.67
CA THR A 129 -35.36 -4.56 -9.74
C THR A 129 -36.70 -5.09 -9.23
N SER A 130 -36.70 -6.10 -8.36
CA SER A 130 -37.95 -6.59 -7.74
C SER A 130 -38.61 -5.54 -6.85
N ASN A 131 -37.83 -4.75 -6.11
CA ASN A 131 -38.33 -3.66 -5.26
C ASN A 131 -38.87 -2.50 -6.10
N ILE A 132 -38.19 -2.13 -7.18
CA ILE A 132 -38.64 -1.08 -8.11
C ILE A 132 -40.00 -1.46 -8.72
N LYS A 133 -40.21 -2.72 -9.10
CA LYS A 133 -41.51 -3.19 -9.61
C LYS A 133 -42.66 -3.00 -8.60
N LYS A 134 -42.39 -3.21 -7.30
CA LYS A 134 -43.37 -3.02 -6.21
C LYS A 134 -43.54 -1.55 -5.80
N LEU A 135 -42.60 -0.70 -6.17
CA LEU A 135 -42.54 0.70 -5.72
C LEU A 135 -43.75 1.51 -6.20
N GLU A 136 -44.17 1.33 -7.45
CA GLU A 136 -45.35 2.01 -8.01
C GLU A 136 -46.62 1.64 -7.23
N GLN A 137 -46.80 0.37 -6.87
CA GLN A 137 -47.92 -0.08 -6.05
C GLN A 137 -47.88 0.58 -4.66
N TRP A 138 -46.72 0.58 -4.00
CA TRP A 138 -46.56 1.21 -2.69
C TRP A 138 -46.82 2.72 -2.70
N LYS A 139 -46.39 3.44 -3.74
CA LYS A 139 -46.71 4.87 -3.91
C LYS A 139 -48.22 5.10 -3.96
N GLN A 140 -48.94 4.29 -4.75
CA GLN A 140 -50.39 4.39 -4.87
C GLN A 140 -51.10 4.09 -3.55
N GLU A 141 -50.68 3.04 -2.84
CA GLU A 141 -51.24 2.68 -1.53
C GLU A 141 -51.05 3.78 -0.48
N ILE A 142 -49.85 4.39 -0.45
CA ILE A 142 -49.55 5.51 0.46
C ILE A 142 -50.40 6.74 0.11
N ALA A 143 -50.49 7.09 -1.17
CA ALA A 143 -51.30 8.22 -1.63
C ALA A 143 -52.79 8.01 -1.29
N ALA A 144 -53.32 6.81 -1.52
CA ALA A 144 -54.68 6.45 -1.18
C ALA A 144 -54.93 6.51 0.35
N ARG A 145 -53.98 6.04 1.16
CA ARG A 145 -54.07 6.12 2.63
C ARG A 145 -54.01 7.56 3.13
N ALA A 146 -53.18 8.41 2.53
CA ALA A 146 -53.12 9.84 2.83
C ALA A 146 -54.44 10.53 2.47
N ALA A 147 -54.98 10.27 1.28
CA ALA A 147 -56.27 10.83 0.85
C ALA A 147 -57.42 10.41 1.78
N LYS A 148 -57.50 9.13 2.16
CA LYS A 148 -58.50 8.65 3.13
C LYS A 148 -58.38 9.37 4.49
N LYS A 149 -57.15 9.53 5.00
CA LYS A 149 -56.92 10.28 6.26
C LYS A 149 -57.31 11.75 6.14
N MET A 150 -57.02 12.39 5.02
CA MET A 150 -57.42 13.77 4.75
C MET A 150 -58.95 13.91 4.67
N GLN A 151 -59.64 12.98 4.01
CA GLN A 151 -61.10 12.97 3.93
C GLN A 151 -61.75 12.78 5.31
N VAL A 152 -61.24 11.85 6.13
CA VAL A 152 -61.74 11.64 7.49
C VAL A 152 -61.52 12.89 8.35
N ALA A 153 -60.35 13.53 8.25
CA ALA A 153 -60.07 14.77 8.96
C ALA A 153 -60.97 15.92 8.49
N ALA A 154 -61.22 16.04 7.18
CA ALA A 154 -62.11 17.05 6.61
C ALA A 154 -63.58 16.82 7.01
N ALA A 155 -64.06 15.58 7.00
CA ALA A 155 -65.40 15.23 7.46
C ALA A 155 -65.58 15.48 8.96
N ALA A 156 -64.55 15.19 9.77
CA ALA A 156 -64.56 15.52 11.19
C ALA A 156 -64.58 17.04 11.44
N LYS A 157 -63.85 17.82 10.64
CA LYS A 157 -63.92 19.30 10.68
C LYS A 157 -65.31 19.79 10.28
N ALA A 158 -65.84 19.34 9.14
CA ALA A 158 -67.16 19.74 8.65
C ALA A 158 -68.29 19.39 9.65
N LYS A 159 -68.23 18.22 10.30
CA LYS A 159 -69.18 17.86 11.38
C LYS A 159 -69.07 18.82 12.57
N LYS A 160 -67.84 19.15 12.99
CA LYS A 160 -67.62 20.13 14.06
C LYS A 160 -68.12 21.51 13.68
N ASP A 161 -67.84 21.96 12.46
CA ASP A 161 -68.26 23.27 11.95
C ASP A 161 -69.78 23.36 11.84
N ALA A 162 -70.46 22.31 11.37
CA ALA A 162 -71.92 22.22 11.33
C ALA A 162 -72.55 22.28 12.74
N LEU A 163 -71.98 21.54 13.71
CA LEU A 163 -72.41 21.59 15.11
C LEU A 163 -72.25 23.01 15.70
N ILE A 164 -71.12 23.68 15.41
CA ILE A 164 -70.87 25.05 15.86
C ILE A 164 -71.88 26.02 15.22
N GLU A 165 -72.21 25.87 13.94
CA GLU A 165 -73.22 26.70 13.27
C GLU A 165 -74.63 26.50 13.83
N GLU A 166 -75.06 25.27 14.10
CA GLU A 166 -76.36 24.99 14.70
C GLU A 166 -76.49 25.63 16.08
N VAL A 167 -75.45 25.52 16.91
CA VAL A 167 -75.42 26.15 18.23
C VAL A 167 -75.40 27.68 18.09
N ARG A 168 -74.64 28.23 17.13
CA ARG A 168 -74.62 29.68 16.86
C ARG A 168 -76.00 30.20 16.43
N ARG A 169 -76.76 29.44 15.64
CA ARG A 169 -78.14 29.80 15.24
C ARG A 169 -79.09 29.82 16.43
N HIS A 170 -78.90 28.95 17.42
CA HIS A 170 -79.75 28.88 18.61
C HIS A 170 -79.44 29.97 19.65
N PHE A 171 -78.16 30.37 19.80
CA PHE A 171 -77.75 31.36 20.82
C PHE A 171 -77.56 32.79 20.29
N GLY A 172 -77.44 33.00 18.98
CA GLY A 172 -77.35 34.33 18.36
C GLY A 172 -76.01 35.07 18.58
N PHE A 173 -75.11 34.56 19.43
CA PHE A 173 -73.75 35.08 19.67
C PHE A 173 -72.68 34.02 19.36
N LYS A 174 -71.41 34.43 19.21
CA LYS A 174 -70.30 33.49 19.01
C LYS A 174 -70.01 32.78 20.33
N VAL A 175 -70.41 31.51 20.45
CA VAL A 175 -70.15 30.65 21.62
C VAL A 175 -68.87 29.86 21.37
N ASP A 176 -67.95 29.86 22.33
CA ASP A 176 -66.70 29.13 22.22
C ASP A 176 -66.90 27.62 22.48
N PRO A 177 -66.30 26.70 21.69
CA PRO A 177 -66.50 25.25 21.84
C PRO A 177 -66.04 24.64 23.17
N LYS A 178 -65.41 25.43 24.06
CA LYS A 178 -64.89 25.01 25.36
C LYS A 178 -65.79 25.41 26.53
N ASP A 179 -66.81 26.24 26.29
CA ASP A 179 -67.72 26.72 27.34
C ASP A 179 -68.64 25.61 27.90
N GLU A 180 -68.97 25.70 29.18
CA GLU A 180 -69.80 24.71 29.89
C GLU A 180 -71.22 24.63 29.30
N LYS A 181 -71.79 25.77 28.90
CA LYS A 181 -73.09 25.86 28.22
C LYS A 181 -73.12 25.13 26.87
N PHE A 182 -71.98 25.02 26.19
CA PHE A 182 -71.84 24.29 24.93
C PHE A 182 -71.89 22.77 25.16
N LYS A 183 -71.29 22.29 26.25
CA LYS A 183 -71.29 20.88 26.63
C LYS A 183 -72.66 20.40 27.12
N GLU A 184 -73.37 21.24 27.88
CA GLU A 184 -74.73 20.93 28.35
C GLU A 184 -75.73 20.78 27.20
N MET A 185 -75.63 21.63 26.15
CA MET A 185 -76.49 21.52 24.97
C MET A 185 -76.11 20.38 24.02
N LEU A 186 -74.84 19.96 24.00
CA LEU A 186 -74.42 18.75 23.30
C LEU A 186 -74.95 17.49 23.99
N LEU A 187 -74.89 17.45 25.33
CA LEU A 187 -75.41 16.33 26.15
C LEU A 187 -76.93 16.16 26.09
N GLN A 188 -77.68 17.22 25.77
CA GLN A 188 -79.13 17.15 25.57
C GLN A 188 -79.54 16.68 24.15
N LYS A 189 -78.58 16.60 23.21
CA LYS A 189 -78.83 16.24 21.81
C LYS A 189 -78.19 14.90 21.38
N GLU A 190 -77.31 14.32 22.19
CA GLU A 190 -76.92 12.89 22.09
C GLU A 190 -78.03 12.00 22.64
#